data_AF-A0A2M9KGM6-F1
#
_entry.id   AF-A0A2M9KGM6-F1
#
_cell.length_a   1.000
_cell.length_b   1.000
_cell.length_c   1.000
_cell.angle_alpha   90.00
_cell.angle_beta   90.00
_cell.angle_gamma   90.00
#
_symmetry.space_group_name_H-M   'P 1'
#
loop_
_entity.id
_entity.type
_entity.pdbx_description
1 polymer ?
#
loop_
_entity_poly.entity_id
_entity_poly.type
_entity_poly.pdbx_seq_one_letter_code
_entity_poly.pdbx_strand_id
1 'polypeptide(L)'
;MGQLSNDERCAQRRIVATVRSCGVLNSDGLAMWREADCGEWKATAAEIGRDLDLLGVPHTIVTAYRFPLANSWNKKMRRGEEVRIAGKDLPHLVRWMPSLKKSIDSIPEDCPGWGFMFFQPKAEGMALMGFALSADWPVWSQKQARAARLLCAECAYDLRKGDDEDRLPYNIPAPDKPNRLRLVCGRCCNQGLDQIKALAGAAGQPL
;
A
#
# COMPACT_ATOMS: atom_id res chain seq x y z
N MET A 1 11.02 -24.51 -24.96
CA MET A 1 11.33 -24.44 -23.50
C MET A 1 11.90 -25.77 -23.09
N GLY A 2 13.04 -25.80 -22.41
CA GLY A 2 13.60 -27.04 -21.85
C GLY A 2 12.65 -27.69 -20.85
N GLN A 3 12.86 -28.96 -20.58
CA GLN A 3 12.06 -29.71 -19.62
C GLN A 3 12.28 -29.13 -18.21
N LEU A 4 11.22 -28.62 -17.59
CA LEU A 4 11.27 -28.09 -16.23
C LEU A 4 11.68 -29.19 -15.24
N SER A 5 12.53 -28.84 -14.29
CA SER A 5 12.87 -29.68 -13.14
C SER A 5 11.63 -29.94 -12.28
N ASN A 6 11.69 -30.98 -11.44
CA ASN A 6 10.59 -31.29 -10.52
C ASN A 6 10.36 -30.16 -9.51
N ASP A 7 11.44 -29.52 -9.05
CA ASP A 7 11.34 -28.42 -8.08
C ASP A 7 10.69 -27.19 -8.69
N GLU A 8 11.05 -26.83 -9.93
CA GLU A 8 10.41 -25.72 -10.66
C GLU A 8 8.91 -25.99 -10.89
N ARG A 9 8.53 -27.23 -11.25
CA ARG A 9 7.11 -27.60 -11.40
C ARG A 9 6.35 -27.48 -10.09
N CYS A 10 6.95 -27.90 -8.98
CA CYS A 10 6.35 -27.81 -7.65
C CYS A 10 6.19 -26.35 -7.21
N ALA A 11 7.24 -25.53 -7.35
CA ALA A 11 7.20 -24.10 -7.06
C ALA A 11 6.17 -23.38 -7.93
N GLN A 12 6.13 -23.65 -9.23
CA GLN A 12 5.13 -23.11 -10.14
C GLN A 12 3.71 -23.38 -9.64
N ARG A 13 3.40 -24.63 -9.26
CA ARG A 13 2.06 -24.99 -8.76
C ARG A 13 1.70 -24.25 -7.48
N ARG A 14 2.65 -24.12 -6.54
CA ARG A 14 2.44 -23.39 -5.27
C ARG A 14 2.24 -21.90 -5.50
N ILE A 15 3.04 -21.28 -6.37
CA ILE A 15 2.88 -19.86 -6.73
C ILE A 15 1.54 -19.63 -7.43
N VAL A 16 1.18 -20.44 -8.43
CA VAL A 16 -0.12 -20.29 -9.11
C VAL A 16 -1.29 -20.41 -8.13
N ALA A 17 -1.26 -21.40 -7.23
CA ALA A 17 -2.28 -21.54 -6.19
C ALA A 17 -2.31 -20.34 -5.23
N THR A 18 -1.15 -19.82 -4.86
CA THR A 18 -0.99 -18.65 -4.00
C THR A 18 -1.55 -17.39 -4.66
N VAL A 19 -1.16 -17.09 -5.89
CA VAL A 19 -1.67 -15.94 -6.66
C VAL A 19 -3.18 -16.01 -6.80
N ARG A 20 -3.75 -17.17 -7.12
CA ARG A 20 -5.21 -17.33 -7.27
C ARG A 20 -5.99 -17.17 -5.97
N SER A 21 -5.42 -17.57 -4.84
CA SER A 21 -6.11 -17.56 -3.54
C SER A 21 -6.05 -16.22 -2.84
N CYS A 22 -4.99 -15.45 -3.04
CA CYS A 22 -4.72 -14.24 -2.24
C CYS A 22 -3.89 -13.17 -2.95
N GLY A 23 -3.62 -13.32 -4.25
CA GLY A 23 -2.95 -12.29 -5.02
C GLY A 23 -3.87 -11.10 -5.27
N VAL A 24 -3.35 -9.90 -5.06
CA VAL A 24 -4.02 -8.63 -5.36
C VAL A 24 -3.20 -7.91 -6.42
N LEU A 25 -3.82 -7.67 -7.58
CA LEU A 25 -3.25 -6.85 -8.66
C LEU A 25 -3.70 -5.39 -8.49
N ASN A 26 -2.77 -4.48 -8.74
CA ASN A 26 -3.01 -3.04 -8.85
C ASN A 26 -1.98 -2.40 -9.80
N SER A 27 -1.99 -1.07 -9.92
CA SER A 27 -1.10 -0.33 -10.82
C SER A 27 0.40 -0.52 -10.54
N ASP A 28 0.79 -0.76 -9.29
CA ASP A 28 2.20 -0.98 -8.92
C ASP A 28 2.65 -2.43 -9.16
N GLY A 29 1.71 -3.39 -9.24
CA GLY A 29 1.99 -4.79 -9.58
C GLY A 29 1.14 -5.80 -8.83
N LEU A 30 1.73 -6.96 -8.51
CA LEU A 30 1.08 -8.04 -7.78
C LEU A 30 1.61 -8.11 -6.35
N ALA A 31 0.70 -8.25 -5.39
CA ALA A 31 1.05 -8.40 -3.99
C ALA A 31 0.33 -9.61 -3.35
N MET A 32 1.02 -10.28 -2.43
CA MET A 32 0.52 -11.44 -1.70
C MET A 32 0.82 -11.25 -0.21
N TRP A 33 -0.20 -10.90 0.56
CA TRP A 33 -0.05 -10.60 1.99
C TRP A 33 -0.06 -11.88 2.86
N ARG A 34 0.82 -11.92 3.87
CA ARG A 34 0.95 -12.98 4.86
C ARG A 34 1.01 -12.42 6.27
N GLU A 35 0.25 -13.05 7.14
CA GLU A 35 0.36 -12.80 8.57
C GLU A 35 1.69 -13.38 9.07
N ALA A 36 2.38 -12.67 9.97
CA ALA A 36 3.70 -13.08 10.48
C ALA A 36 3.69 -14.49 11.12
N ASP A 37 2.52 -14.95 11.59
CA ASP A 37 2.32 -16.25 12.22
C ASP A 37 1.19 -17.03 11.55
N CYS A 38 1.19 -17.14 10.21
CA CYS A 38 0.09 -17.76 9.46
C CYS A 38 -0.11 -19.28 9.71
N GLY A 39 0.73 -19.89 10.55
CA GLY A 39 0.68 -21.31 10.93
C GLY A 39 1.14 -22.24 9.80
N GLU A 40 1.17 -23.54 10.08
CA GLU A 40 1.71 -24.58 9.19
C GLU A 40 0.92 -24.75 7.87
N TRP A 41 -0.32 -24.25 7.82
CA TRP A 41 -1.24 -24.50 6.71
C TRP A 41 -1.17 -23.46 5.59
N LYS A 42 -0.37 -22.41 5.75
CA LYS A 42 -0.19 -21.35 4.74
C LYS A 42 1.30 -21.07 4.55
N ALA A 43 1.71 -20.95 3.29
CA ALA A 43 3.07 -20.54 2.98
C ALA A 43 3.35 -19.13 3.54
N THR A 44 4.43 -19.00 4.29
CA THR A 44 5.00 -17.74 4.78
C THR A 44 5.49 -16.87 3.62
N ALA A 45 5.74 -15.59 3.86
CA ALA A 45 6.31 -14.72 2.83
C ALA A 45 7.70 -15.20 2.37
N ALA A 46 8.51 -15.73 3.29
CA ALA A 46 9.81 -16.31 2.98
C ALA A 46 9.71 -17.57 2.10
N GLU A 47 8.73 -18.45 2.33
CA GLU A 47 8.48 -19.62 1.49
C GLU A 47 8.06 -19.25 0.08
N ILE A 48 7.17 -18.27 -0.05
CA ILE A 48 6.76 -17.72 -1.35
C ILE A 48 7.97 -17.10 -2.04
N GLY A 49 8.80 -16.34 -1.32
CA GLY A 49 10.02 -15.73 -1.86
C GLY A 49 10.97 -16.77 -2.44
N ARG A 50 11.23 -17.86 -1.71
CA ARG A 50 12.06 -18.97 -2.21
C ARG A 50 11.51 -19.62 -3.48
N ASP A 51 10.20 -19.81 -3.55
CA ASP A 51 9.56 -20.34 -4.76
C ASP A 51 9.70 -19.36 -5.94
N LEU A 52 9.61 -18.05 -5.71
CA LEU A 52 9.81 -17.03 -6.74
C LEU A 52 11.28 -16.94 -7.18
N ASP A 53 12.23 -17.08 -6.26
CA ASP A 53 13.67 -17.15 -6.55
C ASP A 53 13.98 -18.34 -7.45
N LEU A 54 13.45 -19.52 -7.13
CA LEU A 54 13.62 -20.72 -7.95
C LEU A 54 13.08 -20.55 -9.37
N LEU A 55 11.99 -19.78 -9.51
CA LEU A 55 11.37 -19.47 -10.80
C LEU A 55 12.01 -18.26 -11.51
N GLY A 56 12.99 -17.60 -10.90
CA GLY A 56 13.64 -16.41 -11.45
C GLY A 56 12.68 -15.22 -11.61
N VAL A 57 11.75 -15.05 -10.67
CA VAL A 57 10.79 -13.94 -10.64
C VAL A 57 11.25 -12.88 -9.63
N PRO A 58 11.66 -11.68 -10.08
CA PRO A 58 12.06 -10.61 -9.18
C PRO A 58 10.93 -10.22 -8.23
N HIS A 59 11.25 -10.09 -6.94
CA HIS A 59 10.27 -9.75 -5.92
C HIS A 59 10.91 -9.02 -4.74
N THR A 60 10.08 -8.44 -3.89
CA THR A 60 10.48 -7.86 -2.60
C THR A 60 9.53 -8.33 -1.51
N ILE A 61 10.03 -8.44 -0.28
CA ILE A 61 9.20 -8.69 0.90
C ILE A 61 9.20 -7.41 1.73
N VAL A 62 8.03 -6.86 2.00
CA VAL A 62 7.88 -5.65 2.80
C VAL A 62 6.99 -5.90 4.01
N THR A 63 7.19 -5.14 5.08
CA THR A 63 6.19 -5.07 6.16
C THR A 63 4.98 -4.27 5.65
N ALA A 64 3.78 -4.84 5.77
CA ALA A 64 2.52 -4.16 5.41
C ALA A 64 1.45 -4.40 6.47
N TYR A 65 0.51 -3.47 6.59
CA TYR A 65 -0.56 -3.50 7.59
C TYR A 65 -1.92 -3.74 6.94
N ARG A 66 -2.73 -4.63 7.54
CA ARG A 66 -4.07 -4.99 7.05
C ARG A 66 -5.04 -5.23 8.20
N PHE A 67 -6.34 -4.99 7.98
CA PHE A 67 -7.38 -5.51 8.86
C PHE A 67 -7.56 -7.03 8.66
N PRO A 68 -7.86 -7.80 9.72
CA PRO A 68 -7.95 -9.26 9.62
C PRO A 68 -9.11 -9.76 8.75
N LEU A 69 -10.20 -8.99 8.64
CA LEU A 69 -11.34 -9.27 7.74
C LEU A 69 -11.91 -7.94 7.20
N ALA A 70 -12.63 -8.00 6.07
CA ALA A 70 -13.28 -6.85 5.43
C ALA A 70 -14.23 -6.07 6.38
N ASN A 71 -14.84 -6.74 7.35
CA ASN A 71 -15.77 -6.12 8.31
C ASN A 71 -15.14 -5.78 9.68
N SER A 72 -13.82 -5.95 9.86
CA SER A 72 -13.14 -5.82 11.16
C SER A 72 -12.57 -4.43 11.44
N TRP A 73 -13.28 -3.36 11.10
CA TRP A 73 -12.84 -1.98 11.34
C TRP A 73 -12.65 -1.61 12.82
N ASN A 74 -13.28 -2.36 13.73
CA ASN A 74 -13.13 -2.19 15.18
C ASN A 74 -11.94 -2.98 15.77
N LYS A 75 -11.22 -3.75 14.95
CA LYS A 75 -10.02 -4.49 15.37
C LYS A 75 -8.77 -3.69 14.98
N LYS A 76 -7.69 -3.88 15.74
CA LYS A 76 -6.38 -3.31 15.38
C LYS A 76 -5.92 -3.91 14.05
N MET A 77 -5.28 -3.09 13.22
CA MET A 77 -4.57 -3.59 12.04
C MET A 77 -3.49 -4.56 12.49
N ARG A 78 -3.34 -5.65 11.74
CA ARG A 78 -2.29 -6.62 11.95
C ARG A 78 -1.10 -6.26 11.08
N ARG A 79 0.08 -6.34 11.69
CA ARG A 79 1.35 -6.29 10.97
C ARG A 79 1.55 -7.64 10.29
N GLY A 80 1.89 -7.63 9.02
CA GLY A 80 2.27 -8.81 8.27
C GLY A 80 3.37 -8.49 7.27
N GLU A 81 3.71 -9.48 6.48
CA GLU A 81 4.65 -9.38 5.37
C GLU A 81 3.89 -9.46 4.05
N GLU A 82 4.31 -8.70 3.06
CA GLU A 82 3.70 -8.71 1.74
C GLU A 82 4.79 -8.97 0.70
N VAL A 83 4.61 -10.05 -0.05
CA VAL A 83 5.48 -10.37 -1.19
C VAL A 83 4.97 -9.59 -2.39
N ARG A 84 5.81 -8.73 -2.96
CA ARG A 84 5.47 -7.83 -4.05
C ARG A 84 6.31 -8.10 -5.28
N ILE A 85 5.64 -8.18 -6.42
CA ILE A 85 6.24 -8.25 -7.76
C ILE A 85 5.82 -6.96 -8.46
N ALA A 86 6.79 -6.10 -8.78
CA ALA A 86 6.51 -4.84 -9.44
C ALA A 86 5.92 -5.05 -10.83
N GLY A 87 5.12 -4.10 -11.32
CA GLY A 87 4.45 -4.18 -12.61
C GLY A 87 5.40 -4.53 -13.77
N LYS A 88 6.58 -3.90 -13.79
CA LYS A 88 7.65 -4.16 -14.77
C LYS A 88 8.19 -5.60 -14.74
N ASP A 89 8.09 -6.28 -13.59
CA ASP A 89 8.62 -7.62 -13.36
C ASP A 89 7.54 -8.71 -13.54
N LEU A 90 6.26 -8.34 -13.65
CA LEU A 90 5.16 -9.28 -13.92
C LEU A 90 5.36 -10.17 -15.16
N PRO A 91 6.01 -9.72 -16.26
CA PRO A 91 6.31 -10.61 -17.38
C PRO A 91 7.11 -11.86 -17.00
N HIS A 92 7.98 -11.77 -15.98
CA HIS A 92 8.70 -12.94 -15.45
C HIS A 92 7.74 -13.97 -14.85
N LEU A 93 6.70 -13.52 -14.13
CA LEU A 93 5.67 -14.39 -13.58
C LEU A 93 4.72 -14.94 -14.66
N VAL A 94 4.37 -14.13 -15.67
CA VAL A 94 3.49 -14.55 -16.79
C VAL A 94 4.06 -15.75 -17.54
N ARG A 95 5.40 -15.86 -17.65
CA ARG A 95 6.05 -17.06 -18.20
C ARG A 95 5.61 -18.36 -17.51
N TRP A 96 5.39 -18.30 -16.20
CA TRP A 96 5.01 -19.45 -15.36
C TRP A 96 3.49 -19.57 -15.18
N MET A 97 2.76 -18.46 -15.29
CA MET A 97 1.30 -18.39 -15.18
C MET A 97 0.71 -17.57 -16.35
N PRO A 98 0.63 -18.14 -17.58
CA PRO A 98 0.16 -17.39 -18.75
C PRO A 98 -1.26 -16.82 -18.59
N SER A 99 -2.11 -17.47 -17.80
CA SER A 99 -3.47 -16.99 -17.49
C SER A 99 -3.51 -15.63 -16.79
N LEU A 100 -2.41 -15.21 -16.14
CA LEU A 100 -2.32 -13.92 -15.46
C LEU A 100 -2.29 -12.74 -16.44
N LYS A 101 -1.85 -12.96 -17.68
CA LYS A 101 -1.68 -11.90 -18.68
C LYS A 101 -2.97 -11.09 -18.89
N LYS A 102 -4.10 -11.77 -19.04
CA LYS A 102 -5.40 -11.10 -19.24
C LYS A 102 -5.78 -10.20 -18.07
N SER A 103 -5.49 -10.61 -16.83
CA SER A 103 -5.77 -9.81 -15.64
C SER A 103 -4.88 -8.59 -15.55
N ILE A 104 -3.61 -8.71 -15.95
CA ILE A 104 -2.65 -7.59 -15.99
C ILE A 104 -3.08 -6.56 -17.05
N ASP A 105 -3.38 -7.04 -18.26
CA ASP A 105 -3.80 -6.19 -19.37
C ASP A 105 -5.16 -5.48 -19.09
N SER A 106 -5.91 -5.92 -18.06
CA SER A 106 -7.18 -5.34 -17.65
C SER A 106 -7.11 -4.39 -16.45
N ILE A 107 -5.91 -4.09 -15.92
CA ILE A 107 -5.75 -3.15 -14.81
C ILE A 107 -6.11 -1.74 -15.30
N PRO A 108 -7.08 -1.05 -14.68
CA PRO A 108 -7.41 0.33 -15.02
C PRO A 108 -6.21 1.27 -14.82
N GLU A 109 -6.06 2.28 -15.68
CA GLU A 109 -4.98 3.28 -15.56
C GLU A 109 -5.03 4.06 -14.24
N ASP A 110 -6.24 4.26 -13.69
CA ASP A 110 -6.51 4.94 -12.43
C ASP A 110 -6.50 4.00 -11.21
N CYS A 111 -6.11 2.74 -11.39
CA CYS A 111 -6.02 1.80 -10.28
C CYS A 111 -5.00 2.30 -9.24
N PRO A 112 -5.34 2.39 -7.94
CA PRO A 112 -4.41 2.86 -6.92
C PRO A 112 -3.29 1.84 -6.63
N GLY A 113 -2.07 2.33 -6.44
CA GLY A 113 -0.89 1.50 -6.11
C GLY A 113 -0.81 1.05 -4.64
N TRP A 114 0.37 0.62 -4.20
CA TRP A 114 0.65 0.19 -2.83
C TRP A 114 0.82 1.34 -1.84
N GLY A 115 1.13 2.53 -2.35
CA GLY A 115 1.39 3.73 -1.56
C GLY A 115 0.13 4.55 -1.32
N PHE A 116 0.00 5.08 -0.11
CA PHE A 116 -0.83 6.26 0.13
C PHE A 116 0.11 7.46 0.30
N MET A 117 0.01 8.40 -0.62
CA MET A 117 0.86 9.59 -0.66
C MET A 117 0.15 10.75 0.02
N PHE A 118 0.91 11.62 0.67
CA PHE A 118 0.41 12.83 1.30
C PHE A 118 1.46 13.93 1.34
N PHE A 119 0.98 15.16 1.40
CA PHE A 119 1.79 16.35 1.49
C PHE A 119 2.09 16.66 2.97
N GLN A 120 3.34 16.96 3.29
CA GLN A 120 3.75 17.38 4.62
C GLN A 120 4.38 18.77 4.53
N PRO A 121 3.74 19.79 5.13
CA PRO A 121 4.34 21.11 5.27
C PRO A 121 5.65 21.06 6.06
N LYS A 122 6.65 21.77 5.57
CA LYS A 122 7.97 22.03 6.18
C LYS A 122 8.21 23.55 6.18
N ALA A 123 9.25 24.00 6.88
CA ALA A 123 9.59 25.43 6.92
C ALA A 123 10.02 25.95 5.53
N GLU A 124 10.71 25.10 4.78
CA GLU A 124 11.25 25.35 3.45
C GLU A 124 10.27 25.10 2.30
N GLY A 125 9.10 24.51 2.56
CA GLY A 125 8.11 24.21 1.53
C GLY A 125 7.25 22.98 1.82
N MET A 126 6.80 22.31 0.76
CA MET A 126 5.94 21.13 0.85
C MET A 126 6.72 19.87 0.46
N ALA A 127 6.76 18.88 1.35
CA ALA A 127 7.36 17.58 1.08
C ALA A 127 6.29 16.55 0.70
N LEU A 128 6.55 15.73 -0.32
CA LEU A 128 5.71 14.58 -0.65
C LEU A 128 6.21 13.35 0.14
N MET A 129 5.34 12.78 0.96
CA MET A 129 5.61 11.64 1.83
C MET A 129 4.64 10.52 1.49
N GLY A 130 4.93 9.29 1.94
CA GLY A 130 4.01 8.18 1.77
C GLY A 130 4.22 7.07 2.80
N PHE A 131 3.22 6.22 2.95
CA PHE A 131 3.34 4.96 3.65
C PHE A 131 2.86 3.81 2.77
N ALA A 132 3.55 2.68 2.88
CA ALA A 132 3.16 1.44 2.21
C ALA A 132 1.97 0.83 2.96
N LEU A 133 0.80 0.86 2.34
CA LEU A 133 -0.35 0.09 2.77
C LEU A 133 -0.32 -1.29 2.12
N SER A 134 -1.05 -2.25 2.70
CA SER A 134 -1.25 -3.55 2.03
C SER A 134 -2.02 -3.32 0.74
N ALA A 135 -1.63 -3.98 -0.35
CA ALA A 135 -2.21 -3.82 -1.69
C ALA A 135 -3.74 -3.99 -1.79
N ASP A 136 -4.38 -4.62 -0.80
CA ASP A 136 -5.84 -4.78 -0.69
C ASP A 136 -6.55 -3.52 -0.16
N TRP A 137 -5.80 -2.45 0.18
CA TRP A 137 -6.35 -1.20 0.71
C TRP A 137 -7.33 -0.41 -0.18
N PRO A 138 -7.34 -0.56 -1.52
CA PRO A 138 -8.38 0.02 -2.37
C PRO A 138 -9.76 -0.57 -2.10
N VAL A 139 -9.83 -1.83 -1.63
CA VAL A 139 -11.09 -2.54 -1.35
C VAL A 139 -11.61 -2.26 0.06
N TRP A 140 -10.89 -1.48 0.87
CA TRP A 140 -11.28 -1.18 2.24
C TRP A 140 -12.53 -0.30 2.31
N SER A 141 -13.44 -0.64 3.23
CA SER A 141 -14.61 0.17 3.55
C SER A 141 -14.22 1.55 4.11
N GLN A 142 -15.11 2.53 4.00
CA GLN A 142 -14.90 3.85 4.60
C GLN A 142 -14.67 3.77 6.12
N LYS A 143 -15.25 2.78 6.81
CA LYS A 143 -15.00 2.52 8.25
C LYS A 143 -13.57 2.08 8.51
N GLN A 144 -13.03 1.21 7.66
CA GLN A 144 -11.61 0.80 7.75
C GLN A 144 -10.69 1.97 7.40
N ALA A 145 -11.00 2.76 6.37
CA ALA A 145 -10.27 3.97 6.03
C ALA A 145 -10.23 4.96 7.21
N ARG A 146 -11.36 5.17 7.89
CA ARG A 146 -11.44 5.98 9.12
C ARG A 146 -10.53 5.43 10.21
N ALA A 147 -10.58 4.13 10.47
CA ALA A 147 -9.75 3.48 11.47
C ALA A 147 -8.25 3.56 11.14
N ALA A 148 -7.89 3.53 9.86
CA ALA A 148 -6.53 3.76 9.36
C ALA A 148 -6.15 5.25 9.24
N ARG A 149 -7.03 6.17 9.64
CA ARG A 149 -6.86 7.63 9.57
C ARG A 149 -6.67 8.18 8.15
N LEU A 150 -7.23 7.52 7.14
CA LEU A 150 -7.20 7.92 5.74
C LEU A 150 -8.40 8.81 5.34
N LEU A 151 -9.18 9.28 6.32
CA LEU A 151 -10.20 10.31 6.11
C LEU A 151 -9.69 11.65 6.61
N CYS A 152 -10.17 12.72 6.00
CA CYS A 152 -9.95 14.08 6.48
C CYS A 152 -10.44 14.20 7.94
N ALA A 153 -9.56 14.61 8.83
CA ALA A 153 -9.88 14.76 10.24
C ALA A 153 -10.93 15.84 10.54
N GLU A 154 -11.16 16.79 9.62
CA GLU A 154 -12.13 17.88 9.77
C GLU A 154 -13.50 17.53 9.17
N CYS A 155 -13.54 17.11 7.90
CA CYS A 155 -14.80 16.92 7.17
C CYS A 155 -15.13 15.45 6.85
N ALA A 156 -14.33 14.49 7.34
CA ALA A 156 -14.48 13.05 7.08
C ALA A 156 -14.46 12.64 5.59
N TYR A 157 -14.02 13.53 4.70
CA TYR A 157 -13.82 13.24 3.28
C TYR A 157 -12.82 12.08 3.11
N ASP A 158 -13.05 11.23 2.13
CA ASP A 158 -12.20 10.09 1.83
C ASP A 158 -10.98 10.50 1.02
N LEU A 159 -9.83 10.64 1.68
CA LEU A 159 -8.59 11.15 1.08
C LEU A 159 -7.93 10.15 0.13
N ARG A 160 -8.48 8.96 0.01
CA ARG A 160 -8.03 7.92 -0.92
C ARG A 160 -8.43 8.22 -2.37
N LYS A 161 -9.37 9.16 -2.56
CA LYS A 161 -9.79 9.67 -3.86
C LYS A 161 -8.71 10.62 -4.39
N GLY A 162 -7.71 10.06 -5.06
CA GLY A 162 -6.54 10.79 -5.57
C GLY A 162 -6.83 11.69 -6.77
N ASP A 163 -8.01 11.55 -7.38
CA ASP A 163 -8.49 12.34 -8.52
C ASP A 163 -9.07 13.71 -8.12
N ASP A 164 -9.29 13.96 -6.84
CA ASP A 164 -9.79 15.24 -6.32
C ASP A 164 -8.63 16.17 -5.92
N GLU A 165 -8.11 16.91 -6.89
CA GLU A 165 -6.96 17.82 -6.72
C GLU A 165 -7.19 18.90 -5.65
N ASP A 166 -8.45 19.30 -5.40
CA ASP A 166 -8.77 20.26 -4.35
C ASP A 166 -8.70 19.66 -2.94
N ARG A 167 -8.78 18.33 -2.84
CA ARG A 167 -8.90 17.60 -1.58
C ARG A 167 -7.74 16.65 -1.32
N LEU A 168 -6.60 16.91 -1.92
CA LEU A 168 -5.34 16.21 -1.65
C LEU A 168 -5.05 16.11 -0.14
N PRO A 169 -4.45 15.00 0.33
CA PRO A 169 -4.15 14.77 1.74
C PRO A 169 -2.93 15.57 2.23
N TYR A 170 -3.11 16.34 3.30
CA TYR A 170 -2.06 17.07 4.00
C TYR A 170 -1.89 16.54 5.42
N ASN A 171 -0.66 16.24 5.81
CA ASN A 171 -0.29 15.78 7.14
C ASN A 171 0.20 16.95 8.00
N ILE A 172 -0.72 17.51 8.77
CA ILE A 172 -0.49 18.72 9.57
C ILE A 172 -0.68 18.44 11.07
N PRO A 173 -0.14 19.29 11.96
CA PRO A 173 -0.40 19.20 13.39
C PRO A 173 -1.89 19.28 13.75
N ALA A 174 -2.25 18.63 14.86
CA ALA A 174 -3.55 18.85 15.49
C ALA A 174 -3.57 20.22 16.20
N PRO A 175 -4.66 21.01 16.10
CA PRO A 175 -4.73 22.34 16.72
C PRO A 175 -4.52 22.31 18.23
N ASP A 176 -5.00 21.26 18.89
CA ASP A 176 -4.90 21.05 20.33
C ASP A 176 -3.60 20.35 20.76
N LYS A 177 -2.89 19.69 19.82
CA LYS A 177 -1.71 18.86 20.09
C LYS A 177 -0.70 18.98 18.94
N PRO A 178 0.17 20.01 18.96
CA PRO A 178 1.12 20.26 17.88
C PRO A 178 2.05 19.08 17.55
N ASN A 179 2.36 18.25 18.55
CA ASN A 179 3.20 17.05 18.38
C ASN A 179 2.48 15.86 17.73
N ARG A 180 1.16 15.96 17.50
CA ARG A 180 0.36 14.89 16.91
C ARG A 180 -0.10 15.29 15.52
N LEU A 181 0.45 14.64 14.51
CA LEU A 181 0.04 14.83 13.13
C LEU A 181 -1.28 14.13 12.81
N ARG A 182 -1.99 14.67 11.82
CA ARG A 182 -3.28 14.19 11.32
C ARG A 182 -3.40 14.51 9.83
N LEU A 183 -4.18 13.71 9.11
CA LEU A 183 -4.49 13.95 7.70
C LEU A 183 -5.72 14.85 7.56
N VAL A 184 -5.61 15.88 6.73
CA VAL A 184 -6.65 16.89 6.43
C VAL A 184 -6.65 17.14 4.92
N CYS A 185 -7.82 17.34 4.31
CA CYS A 185 -7.88 17.67 2.88
C CYS A 185 -7.44 19.12 2.62
N GLY A 186 -6.95 19.40 1.41
CA GLY A 186 -6.50 20.72 0.98
C GLY A 186 -7.50 21.85 1.29
N ARG A 187 -8.79 21.66 0.97
CA ARG A 187 -9.84 22.63 1.31
C ARG A 187 -9.95 22.97 2.80
N CYS A 188 -9.76 22.00 3.69
CA CYS A 188 -9.92 22.21 5.13
C CYS A 188 -8.68 22.82 5.80
N CYS A 189 -7.53 22.84 5.12
CA CYS A 189 -6.27 23.32 5.70
C CYS A 189 -5.56 24.37 4.83
N ASN A 190 -6.29 25.02 3.91
CA ASN A 190 -5.71 25.98 2.97
C ASN A 190 -4.47 25.43 2.25
N GLN A 191 -4.56 24.18 1.77
CA GLN A 191 -3.47 23.47 1.09
C GLN A 191 -2.17 23.41 1.92
N GLY A 192 -2.28 23.44 3.25
CA GLY A 192 -1.14 23.45 4.17
C GLY A 192 -0.32 24.75 4.18
N LEU A 193 -0.72 25.79 3.43
CA LEU A 193 0.02 27.05 3.33
C LEU A 193 0.11 27.78 4.68
N ASP A 194 -0.96 27.71 5.48
CA ASP A 194 -0.97 28.31 6.82
C ASP A 194 0.08 27.65 7.72
N GLN A 195 0.28 26.34 7.58
CA GLN A 195 1.27 25.60 8.33
C GLN A 195 2.70 25.92 7.86
N ILE A 196 2.95 26.08 6.57
CA ILE A 196 4.26 26.52 6.05
C ILE A 196 4.60 27.88 6.64
N LYS A 197 3.67 28.85 6.61
CA LYS A 197 3.88 30.19 7.18
C LYS A 197 4.21 30.14 8.66
N ALA A 198 3.49 29.33 9.43
CA ALA A 198 3.75 29.15 10.86
C ALA A 198 5.15 28.56 11.12
N LEU A 199 5.57 27.56 10.34
CA LEU A 199 6.89 26.93 10.49
C LEU A 199 8.03 27.87 10.09
N ALA A 200 7.88 28.62 9.00
CA ALA A 200 8.85 29.62 8.58
C ALA A 200 9.01 30.74 9.62
N GLY A 201 7.90 31.19 10.21
CA GLY A 201 7.93 32.19 11.30
C GLY A 201 8.65 31.70 12.55
N ALA A 202 8.47 30.43 12.92
CA ALA A 202 9.16 29.83 14.06
C ALA A 202 10.66 29.58 13.81
N ALA A 203 11.05 29.23 12.57
CA ALA A 203 12.44 29.02 12.20
C ALA A 203 13.29 30.31 12.18
N GLY A 204 12.63 31.49 12.08
CA GLY A 204 13.27 32.80 12.10
C GLY A 204 13.41 33.45 13.49
N GLN A 205 12.92 32.81 14.56
CA GLN A 205 13.07 33.30 15.93
C GLN A 205 14.26 32.61 16.61
N PRO A 206 15.26 33.35 17.16
CA PRO A 206 16.25 32.74 18.03
C PRO A 206 15.57 32.24 19.31
N LEU A 207 16.00 31.06 19.79
CA LEU A 207 15.57 30.46 21.07
C LEU A 207 15.82 31.38 22.26
#